data_AF-A0A2E8R7C5-F1
#
_entry.id   AF-A0A2E8R7C5-F1
#
_cell.length_a   1.000
_cell.length_b   1.000
_cell.length_c   1.000
_cell.angle_alpha   90.00
_cell.angle_beta   90.00
_cell.angle_gamma   90.00
#
_symmetry.space_group_name_H-M   'P 1'
#
loop_
_entity.id
_entity.type
_entity.pdbx_description
1 polymer ?
#
loop_
_entity_poly.entity_id
_entity_poly.type
_entity_poly.pdbx_seq_one_letter_code
_entity_poly.pdbx_strand_id
1 'polypeptide(L)' 'MYKQLYEMLLKSAEADKTKALLSLDLLSNKAAGIGDHSTDDYYKNAEQALQMLVDADDRIKTLNKYFNEGS' A
#
# COMPACT_ATOMS: atom_id res chain seq x y z
N MET A 1 -1.39 -8.14 -22.03
CA MET A 1 -2.61 -8.23 -21.19
C MET A 1 -3.68 -7.30 -21.77
N TYR A 2 -4.99 -7.59 -21.63
CA TYR A 2 -6.04 -6.66 -22.06
C TYR A 2 -5.89 -5.30 -21.35
N LYS A 3 -5.97 -4.20 -22.10
CA LYS A 3 -5.76 -2.83 -21.58
C LYS A 3 -6.61 -2.53 -20.34
N GLN A 4 -7.89 -2.86 -20.37
CA GLN A 4 -8.81 -2.63 -19.24
C GLN A 4 -8.43 -3.43 -17.98
N LEU A 5 -7.94 -4.67 -18.16
CA LEU A 5 -7.48 -5.50 -17.04
C LEU A 5 -6.18 -4.95 -16.44
N TYR A 6 -5.24 -4.53 -17.30
CA TYR A 6 -4.02 -3.85 -16.86
C TYR A 6 -4.34 -2.58 -16.05
N GLU A 7 -5.17 -1.70 -16.60
CA GLU A 7 -5.55 -0.45 -15.96
C GLU A 7 -6.26 -0.68 -14.61
N MET A 8 -7.15 -1.67 -14.53
CA MET A 8 -7.82 -2.02 -13.28
C MET A 8 -6.83 -2.51 -12.22
N LEU A 9 -5.92 -3.42 -12.60
CA LEU A 9 -4.92 -3.97 -11.67
C LEU A 9 -3.90 -2.92 -11.23
N LEU A 10 -3.49 -2.03 -12.14
CA LEU A 10 -2.58 -0.92 -11.84
C LEU A 10 -3.23 0.05 -10.86
N LYS A 11 -4.45 0.51 -11.14
CA LYS A 11 -5.21 1.41 -10.26
C LYS A 11 -5.47 0.79 -8.88
N SER A 12 -5.73 -0.51 -8.82
CA SER A 12 -5.86 -1.22 -7.54
C SER A 12 -4.56 -1.19 -6.75
N ALA A 13 -3.41 -1.43 -7.39
CA ALA A 13 -2.12 -1.39 -6.71
C ALA A 13 -1.74 0.05 -6.28
N GLU A 14 -2.06 1.06 -7.08
CA GLU A 14 -1.88 2.48 -6.70
C GLU A 14 -2.77 2.90 -5.52
N ALA A 15 -4.01 2.39 -5.46
CA ALA A 15 -4.89 2.62 -4.32
C ALA A 15 -4.33 1.97 -3.04
N ASP A 16 -3.82 0.75 -3.14
CA ASP A 16 -3.19 0.05 -2.01
C ASP A 16 -1.94 0.79 -1.51
N LYS A 17 -1.08 1.26 -2.43
CA LYS A 17 0.07 2.11 -2.11
C LYS A 17 -0.35 3.38 -1.35
N THR A 18 -1.38 4.06 -1.84
CA THR A 18 -1.88 5.29 -1.23
C THR A 18 -2.43 5.02 0.18
N LYS A 19 -3.19 3.94 0.35
CA LYS A 19 -3.73 3.52 1.66
C LYS A 19 -2.63 3.17 2.65
N ALA A 20 -1.60 2.46 2.20
CA ALA A 20 -0.45 2.10 3.02
C ALA A 20 0.32 3.34 3.49
N LEU A 21 0.63 4.27 2.58
CA LEU A 21 1.28 5.53 2.91
C LEU A 21 0.48 6.37 3.89
N LEU A 22 -0.84 6.50 3.68
CA LEU A 22 -1.72 7.22 4.61
C LEU A 22 -1.74 6.56 5.99
N SER A 23 -1.74 5.23 6.06
CA SER A 23 -1.72 4.50 7.33
C SER A 23 -0.42 4.75 8.08
N LEU A 24 0.72 4.70 7.40
CA LEU A 24 2.03 5.02 7.99
C LEU A 24 2.10 6.48 8.47
N ASP A 25 1.59 7.43 7.69
CA ASP A 25 1.54 8.85 8.08
C ASP A 25 0.66 9.09 9.31
N LEU A 26 -0.51 8.44 9.36
CA LEU A 26 -1.39 8.51 10.53
C LEU A 26 -0.73 7.91 11.77
N LEU A 27 -0.02 6.79 11.64
CA LEU A 27 0.71 6.17 12.74
C LEU A 27 1.86 7.06 13.23
N SER A 28 2.62 7.70 12.32
CA SER A 28 3.73 8.57 12.69
C SER A 28 3.30 9.93 13.27
N ASN A 29 2.22 10.52 12.77
CA ASN A 29 1.80 11.88 13.13
C ASN A 29 0.72 11.93 14.23
N LYS A 30 0.01 10.82 14.50
CA LYS A 30 -1.07 10.76 15.50
C LYS A 30 -0.82 9.76 16.63
N ALA A 31 0.39 9.76 17.20
CA ALA A 31 0.65 9.08 18.48
C ALA A 31 -0.20 9.60 19.67
N ALA A 32 -1.11 10.56 19.44
CA ALA A 32 -2.15 10.96 20.37
C ALA A 32 -3.29 9.92 20.40
N GLY A 33 -3.07 8.77 21.05
CA GLY A 33 -4.14 7.77 21.15
C GLY A 33 -3.79 6.35 21.57
N ILE A 34 -2.58 6.05 22.06
CA ILE A 34 -2.26 4.77 22.75
C ILE A 34 -3.00 4.61 24.09
N GLY A 35 -4.18 5.22 24.24
CA GLY A 35 -4.97 5.25 25.46
C GLY A 35 -5.80 3.99 25.70
N ASP A 36 -6.07 3.18 24.66
CA ASP A 36 -6.87 1.94 24.75
C ASP A 36 -6.32 0.75 23.94
N HIS A 37 -5.35 0.98 23.03
CA HIS A 37 -4.65 -0.09 22.30
C HIS A 37 -3.24 -0.28 22.85
N SER A 38 -2.83 -1.54 22.98
CA SER A 38 -1.48 -1.90 23.41
C SER A 38 -0.43 -1.36 22.43
N THR A 39 0.78 -1.07 22.91
CA THR A 39 1.93 -0.75 22.04
C THR A 39 2.16 -1.83 20.97
N ASP A 40 1.78 -3.07 21.25
CA ASP A 40 1.89 -4.19 20.30
C ASP A 40 0.94 -4.04 19.11
N ASP A 41 -0.28 -3.54 19.31
CA ASP A 41 -1.22 -3.30 18.21
C ASP A 41 -0.74 -2.16 17.30
N TYR A 42 -0.12 -1.14 17.91
CA TYR A 42 0.51 -0.06 17.15
C TYR A 42 1.61 -0.60 16.23
N TYR A 43 2.53 -1.41 16.75
CA TYR A 43 3.63 -1.98 15.94
C TYR A 43 3.10 -2.94 14.87
N LYS A 44 2.12 -3.78 15.19
CA LYS A 44 1.47 -4.66 14.19
C LYS A 44 0.84 -3.86 13.06
N ASN A 45 0.14 -2.77 13.37
CA ASN A 45 -0.47 -1.91 12.36
C ASN A 45 0.59 -1.25 11.47
N ALA A 46 1.73 -0.84 12.04
CA ALA A 46 2.85 -0.28 11.28
C ALA A 46 3.48 -1.32 10.34
N GLU A 47 3.73 -2.54 10.82
CA GLU A 47 4.25 -3.63 10.00
C GLU A 47 3.29 -4.03 8.87
N GLN A 48 1.98 -4.11 9.16
CA GLN A 48 0.96 -4.39 8.16
C GLN A 48 0.89 -3.30 7.08
N ALA A 49 0.97 -2.03 7.48
CA ALA A 49 0.98 -0.91 6.54
C ALA A 49 2.25 -0.94 5.67
N LEU A 50 3.41 -1.25 6.25
CA LEU A 50 4.66 -1.39 5.51
C LEU A 50 4.61 -2.56 4.52
N GLN A 51 4.09 -3.72 4.93
CA GLN A 51 3.95 -4.87 4.04
C GLN A 51 3.02 -4.54 2.86
N MET A 52 1.90 -3.87 3.13
CA MET A 52 0.97 -3.43 2.07
C MET A 52 1.64 -2.48 1.08
N LEU A 53 2.53 -1.61 1.54
CA LEU A 53 3.31 -0.71 0.67
C LEU A 53 4.28 -1.51 -0.22
N VAL A 54 5.03 -2.44 0.36
CA VAL A 54 5.96 -3.30 -0.37
C VAL A 54 5.23 -4.09 -1.45
N ASP A 55 4.12 -4.75 -1.09
CA ASP A 55 3.32 -5.54 -2.02
C ASP A 55 2.75 -4.68 -3.15
N ALA A 56 2.28 -3.47 -2.84
CA ALA A 56 1.76 -2.55 -3.84
C ALA A 56 2.84 -2.10 -4.83
N ASP A 57 4.03 -1.74 -4.34
CA ASP A 57 5.15 -1.36 -5.20
C ASP A 57 5.62 -2.53 -6.08
N ASP A 58 5.70 -3.74 -5.53
CA ASP A 58 6.06 -4.94 -6.31
C ASP A 58 5.00 -5.28 -7.36
N ARG A 59 3.72 -5.11 -7.06
CA ARG A 59 2.62 -5.26 -8.04
C ARG A 59 2.75 -4.24 -9.16
N ILE A 60 2.92 -2.95 -8.84
CA ILE A 60 3.10 -1.88 -9.84
C ILE A 60 4.33 -2.17 -10.71
N LYS A 61 5.46 -2.50 -10.09
CA LYS A 61 6.71 -2.82 -10.79
C LYS A 61 6.55 -4.03 -11.71
N THR A 62 5.88 -5.08 -11.24
CA THR A 62 5.62 -6.29 -12.03
C THR A 62 4.71 -6.00 -13.21
N LEU A 63 3.61 -5.27 -12.98
CA LEU A 63 2.69 -4.85 -14.04
C LEU A 63 3.42 -4.03 -15.09
N ASN A 64 4.21 -3.06 -14.67
CA ASN A 64 4.99 -2.22 -15.57
C ASN A 64 6.06 -3.02 -16.33
N LYS A 65 6.75 -3.95 -15.66
CA LYS A 65 7.85 -4.71 -16.26
C LYS A 65 7.38 -5.64 -17.38
N TYR A 66 6.24 -6.31 -17.21
CA TYR A 66 5.80 -7.37 -18.12
C TYR A 66 4.63 -6.99 -19.02
N PHE A 67 3.90 -5.91 -18.70
CA PHE A 67 2.65 -5.59 -19.37
C PHE A 67 2.49 -4.12 -19.76
N ASN A 68 3.46 -3.25 -19.46
CA ASN A 68 3.53 -1.89 -20.02
C ASN A 68 4.13 -1.92 -21.43
N GLU A 69 3.42 -2.57 -22.35
CA GLU A 69 3.71 -2.51 -23.77
C GLU A 69 2.83 -1.43 -24.42
N GLY A 70 3.42 -0.25 -24.65
CA GLY A 70 2.90 0.77 -25.57
C GLY A 70 1.79 1.67 -25.00
N SER A 71 2.21 2.87 -24.56
CA SER A 71 1.35 4.07 -24.56
C SER A 71 1.08 4.53 -25.99
#